data_AF-A0A2R6W3P8-F1
#
_entry.id   AF-A0A2R6W3P8-F1
#
_cell.length_a   1.000
_cell.length_b   1.000
_cell.length_c   1.000
_cell.angle_alpha   90.00
_cell.angle_beta   90.00
_cell.angle_gamma   90.00
#
_symmetry.space_group_name_H-M   'P 1'
#
loop_
_entity.id
_entity.type
_entity.pdbx_description
1 polymer ?
#
loop_
_entity_poly.entity_id
_entity_poly.type
_entity_poly.pdbx_seq_one_letter_code
_entity_poly.pdbx_strand_id
1 'polypeptide(L)'
;MEVEDASVMSSGSGAARASEAGSGLVRMESADSKRAKVVQSEVDRVRLLPASSAYAIHRLRVLNKMLDLLRVDPAKRTKTEVDELELLFAGMSF
;
A
#
# COMPACT_ATOMS: atom_id res chain seq x y z
N MET A 1 28.77 -52.17 -51.82
CA MET A 1 30.11 -51.74 -51.36
C MET A 1 29.91 -50.32 -50.88
N GLU A 2 29.90 -49.95 -49.61
CA GLU A 2 30.29 -50.51 -48.30
C GLU A 2 29.46 -49.69 -47.27
N VAL A 3 28.65 -50.33 -46.41
CA VAL A 3 28.84 -50.54 -44.93
C VAL A 3 29.19 -49.24 -44.17
N GLU A 4 28.37 -48.76 -43.22
CA GLU A 4 28.42 -48.90 -41.74
C GLU A 4 27.71 -47.62 -41.19
N ASP A 5 27.14 -47.46 -40.00
CA ASP A 5 27.04 -48.24 -38.77
C ASP A 5 25.85 -47.72 -37.92
N ALA A 6 25.51 -48.48 -36.90
CA ALA A 6 24.43 -48.26 -35.95
C ALA A 6 24.67 -47.06 -35.01
N SER A 7 23.59 -46.46 -34.49
CA SER A 7 23.47 -46.21 -33.04
C SER A 7 22.06 -45.80 -32.68
N VAL A 8 21.29 -46.76 -32.17
CA VAL A 8 20.12 -46.49 -31.31
C VAL A 8 20.64 -46.31 -29.89
N MET A 9 20.49 -45.11 -29.33
CA MET A 9 20.78 -44.85 -27.91
C MET A 9 19.49 -44.52 -27.16
N SER A 10 19.39 -45.14 -25.98
CA SER A 10 18.25 -45.27 -25.12
C SER A 10 18.05 -44.08 -24.17
N SER A 11 16.80 -43.97 -23.72
CA SER A 11 16.30 -43.71 -22.36
C SER A 11 17.22 -43.04 -21.32
N GLY A 12 16.70 -41.96 -20.72
CA GLY A 12 17.09 -41.44 -19.41
C GLY A 12 16.42 -40.09 -19.17
N SER A 13 15.26 -40.04 -18.52
CA SER A 13 15.08 -40.00 -17.07
C SER A 13 15.59 -38.69 -16.43
N GLY A 14 14.63 -37.92 -15.90
CA GLY A 14 14.79 -37.15 -14.67
C GLY A 14 15.51 -35.81 -14.77
N ALA A 15 14.76 -34.73 -14.54
CA ALA A 15 14.98 -33.89 -13.35
C ALA A 15 14.06 -32.66 -13.39
N ALA A 16 13.09 -32.70 -12.50
CA ALA A 16 12.62 -31.59 -11.68
C ALA A 16 13.17 -30.20 -12.04
N ARG A 17 12.29 -29.33 -12.51
CA ARG A 17 12.39 -27.89 -12.26
C ARG A 17 11.00 -27.38 -11.94
N ALA A 18 10.57 -27.64 -10.71
CA ALA A 18 9.56 -26.83 -10.06
C ALA A 18 10.06 -25.37 -10.13
N SER A 19 9.44 -24.55 -10.97
CA SER A 19 9.61 -23.11 -10.90
C SER A 19 8.48 -22.58 -10.04
N GLU A 20 8.64 -22.78 -8.72
CA GLU A 20 7.97 -21.95 -7.72
C GLU A 20 8.59 -20.55 -7.78
N ALA A 21 8.11 -19.73 -8.69
CA ALA A 21 8.24 -18.29 -8.55
C ALA A 21 7.03 -17.80 -7.75
N GLY A 22 6.99 -18.15 -6.46
CA GLY A 22 6.25 -17.40 -5.46
C GLY A 22 6.86 -16.01 -5.35
N SER A 23 6.54 -15.12 -6.29
CA SER A 23 6.86 -13.71 -6.18
C SER A 23 5.87 -13.10 -5.20
N GLY A 24 6.14 -13.33 -3.91
CA GLY A 24 5.56 -12.59 -2.81
C GLY A 24 6.01 -11.14 -2.93
N LEU A 25 5.33 -10.37 -3.78
CA LEU A 25 5.44 -8.93 -3.82
C LEU A 25 4.83 -8.40 -2.53
N VAL A 26 5.62 -8.35 -1.45
CA VAL A 26 5.32 -7.49 -0.31
C VAL A 26 5.33 -6.06 -0.83
N ARG A 27 4.16 -5.59 -1.25
CA ARG A 27 3.95 -4.23 -1.76
C ARG A 27 4.40 -3.28 -0.67
N MET A 28 5.55 -2.65 -0.85
CA MET A 28 6.11 -1.71 0.11
C MET A 28 5.10 -0.58 0.27
N GLU A 29 4.49 -0.49 1.44
CA GLU A 29 3.43 0.47 1.70
C GLU A 29 4.01 1.89 1.72
N SER A 30 3.40 2.79 0.93
CA SER A 30 3.83 4.19 0.85
C SER A 30 3.64 4.93 2.18
N ALA A 31 4.41 5.98 2.41
CA ALA A 31 4.28 6.82 3.60
C ALA A 31 2.86 7.39 3.73
N ASP A 32 2.27 7.86 2.63
CA ASP A 32 0.90 8.38 2.61
C ASP A 32 -0.15 7.31 2.92
N SER A 33 0.06 6.05 2.50
CA SER A 33 -0.82 4.94 2.89
C SER A 33 -0.77 4.67 4.40
N LYS A 34 0.44 4.71 5.00
CA LYS A 34 0.59 4.57 6.46
C LYS A 34 -0.07 5.73 7.20
N ARG A 35 0.13 6.96 6.74
CA ARG A 35 -0.52 8.17 7.28
C ARG A 35 -2.05 8.06 7.18
N ALA A 36 -2.57 7.63 6.04
CA ALA A 36 -4.00 7.45 5.83
C ALA A 36 -4.61 6.41 6.78
N LYS A 37 -3.91 5.30 7.05
CA LYS A 37 -4.34 4.29 8.03
C LYS A 37 -4.44 4.85 9.45
N VAL A 38 -3.45 5.63 9.87
CA VAL A 38 -3.47 6.30 11.19
C VAL A 38 -4.66 7.25 11.28
N VAL A 39 -4.83 8.12 10.29
CA VAL A 39 -5.96 9.06 10.23
C VAL A 39 -7.30 8.32 10.22
N GLN A 40 -7.41 7.20 9.49
CA GLN A 40 -8.62 6.39 9.44
C GLN A 40 -8.96 5.75 10.79
N SER A 41 -7.97 5.20 11.51
CA SER A 41 -8.21 4.66 12.85
C SER A 41 -8.72 5.71 13.83
N GLU A 42 -8.24 6.95 13.69
CA GLU A 42 -8.69 8.07 14.48
C GLU A 42 -10.11 8.52 14.10
N VAL A 43 -10.46 8.49 12.80
CA VAL A 43 -11.85 8.70 12.34
C VAL A 43 -12.78 7.68 12.99
N ASP A 44 -12.41 6.41 12.98
CA ASP A 44 -13.23 5.34 13.53
C ASP A 44 -13.39 5.52 15.05
N ARG A 45 -12.33 5.89 15.77
CA ARG A 45 -12.39 6.23 17.20
C ARG A 45 -13.33 7.41 17.47
N VAL A 46 -13.24 8.49 16.70
CA VAL A 46 -14.05 9.70 16.91
C VAL A 46 -15.51 9.46 16.54
N ARG A 47 -15.81 8.57 15.58
CA ARG A 47 -17.18 8.17 15.23
C ARG A 47 -17.92 7.43 16.35
N LEU A 48 -17.21 6.87 17.33
CA LEU A 48 -17.82 6.26 18.52
C LEU A 48 -18.30 7.30 19.54
N LEU A 49 -17.88 8.56 19.40
CA LEU A 49 -18.33 9.65 20.27
C LEU A 49 -19.75 10.09 19.89
N PRO A 50 -20.52 10.68 20.83
CA PRO A 50 -21.82 11.26 20.52
C PRO A 50 -21.72 12.27 19.38
N ALA A 51 -22.54 12.07 18.34
CA ALA A 51 -22.51 12.90 17.13
C ALA A 51 -22.87 14.38 17.39
N SER A 52 -23.51 14.68 18.53
CA SER A 52 -23.82 16.04 18.98
C SER A 52 -22.62 16.77 19.61
N SER A 53 -21.52 16.07 19.90
CA SER A 53 -20.35 16.68 20.50
C SER A 53 -19.65 17.61 19.50
N ALA A 54 -19.50 18.87 19.90
CA ALA A 54 -18.75 19.87 19.12
C ALA A 54 -17.32 19.39 18.80
N TYR A 55 -16.68 18.68 19.73
CA TYR A 55 -15.37 18.08 19.50
C TYR A 55 -15.41 17.03 18.39
N ALA A 56 -16.36 16.09 18.44
CA ALA A 56 -16.46 15.01 17.45
C ALA A 56 -16.70 15.58 16.04
N ILE A 57 -17.61 16.55 15.93
CA ILE A 57 -17.91 17.25 14.67
C ILE A 57 -16.66 17.95 14.14
N HIS A 58 -15.98 18.73 14.97
CA HIS A 58 -14.78 19.47 14.56
C HIS A 58 -13.64 18.52 14.16
N ARG A 59 -13.37 17.51 14.99
CA ARG A 59 -12.30 16.55 14.78
C ARG A 59 -12.51 15.74 13.50
N LEU A 60 -13.74 15.29 13.21
CA LEU A 60 -14.05 14.60 11.96
C LEU A 60 -13.84 15.46 10.73
N ARG A 61 -14.14 16.77 10.77
CA ARG A 61 -13.87 17.67 9.64
C ARG A 61 -12.37 17.74 9.33
N VAL A 62 -11.55 17.88 10.37
CA VAL A 62 -10.09 17.93 10.22
C VAL A 62 -9.55 16.61 9.66
N LEU A 63 -9.98 15.47 10.22
CA LEU A 63 -9.55 14.15 9.76
C LEU A 63 -9.93 13.88 8.30
N ASN A 64 -11.16 14.21 7.91
CA ASN A 64 -11.60 14.04 6.53
C ASN A 64 -10.79 14.91 5.57
N LYS A 65 -10.47 16.15 5.95
CA LYS A 65 -9.61 17.04 5.17
C LYS A 65 -8.20 16.45 5.00
N MET A 66 -7.63 15.85 6.04
CA MET A 66 -6.34 15.14 5.94
C MET A 66 -6.42 13.94 4.97
N LEU A 67 -7.50 13.16 5.02
CA LEU A 67 -7.72 12.05 4.08
C LEU A 67 -7.85 12.54 2.64
N ASP A 68 -8.57 13.65 2.41
CA ASP A 68 -8.73 14.21 1.07
C ASP A 68 -7.40 14.70 0.50
N LEU A 69 -6.56 15.34 1.31
CA LEU A 69 -5.20 15.71 0.91
C LEU A 69 -4.33 14.48 0.60
N LEU A 70 -4.43 13.41 1.40
CA LEU A 70 -3.70 12.15 1.18
C LEU A 70 -4.17 11.37 -0.05
N ARG A 71 -5.41 11.59 -0.52
CA ARG A 71 -5.94 11.01 -1.78
C ARG A 71 -5.37 11.68 -3.02
N VAL A 72 -4.96 12.94 -2.92
CA VAL A 72 -4.27 13.63 -4.02
C VAL A 72 -2.97 12.88 -4.31
N ASP A 73 -2.77 12.54 -5.58
CA ASP A 73 -1.53 11.93 -6.07
C ASP A 73 -0.31 12.71 -5.54
N PRO A 74 0.60 12.08 -4.78
CA PRO A 74 1.75 12.76 -4.19
C PRO A 74 2.61 13.53 -5.20
N ALA A 75 2.64 13.09 -6.47
CA ALA A 75 3.38 13.78 -7.54
C ALA A 75 2.69 15.06 -8.05
N LYS A 76 1.39 15.24 -7.74
CA LYS A 76 0.57 16.37 -8.21
C LYS A 76 0.17 17.34 -7.10
N ARG A 77 0.42 16.98 -5.84
CA ARG A 77 0.10 17.81 -4.69
C ARG A 77 0.90 19.13 -4.75
N THR A 78 0.21 20.26 -4.63
CA THR A 78 0.82 21.58 -4.62
C THR A 78 1.60 21.81 -3.32
N LYS A 79 2.53 22.78 -3.33
CA LYS A 79 3.25 23.16 -2.11
C LYS A 79 2.31 23.53 -0.96
N THR A 80 1.25 24.30 -1.26
CA THR A 80 0.25 24.69 -0.25
C THR A 80 -0.47 23.49 0.36
N GLU A 81 -0.83 22.49 -0.44
CA GLU A 81 -1.47 21.26 0.06
C GLU A 81 -0.51 20.39 0.89
N VAL A 82 0.78 20.36 0.53
CA VAL A 82 1.82 19.70 1.33
C VAL A 82 1.99 20.42 2.67
N ASP A 83 2.16 21.73 2.65
CA ASP A 83 2.33 22.55 3.86
C ASP A 83 1.09 22.45 4.77
N GLU A 84 -0.12 22.50 4.19
CA GLU A 84 -1.38 22.29 4.91
C GLU A 84 -1.41 20.90 5.57
N LEU A 85 -1.06 19.86 4.82
CA LEU A 85 -1.05 18.49 5.36
C LEU A 85 -0.07 18.34 6.52
N GLU A 86 1.14 18.88 6.41
CA GLU A 86 2.13 18.83 7.49
C GLU A 86 1.67 19.62 8.72
N LEU A 87 1.07 20.80 8.53
CA LEU A 87 0.52 21.59 9.63
C LEU A 87 -0.62 20.84 10.34
N LEU A 88 -1.51 20.20 9.58
CA LEU A 88 -2.58 19.38 10.14
C LEU A 88 -2.01 18.21 10.94
N PHE A 89 -0.99 17.51 10.43
CA PHE A 89 -0.34 16.43 11.19
C PHE A 89 0.36 16.94 12.46
N ALA A 90 1.05 18.08 12.41
CA ALA A 90 1.70 18.67 13.58
C ALA A 90 0.70 19.11 14.66
N GLY A 91 -0.49 19.57 14.26
CA GLY A 91 -1.58 19.95 15.17
C GLY A 91 -2.36 18.77 15.75
N MET A 92 -2.07 17.54 15.35
CA MET A 92 -2.79 16.35 15.79
C MET A 92 -1.93 15.56 16.77
N SER A 93 -2.36 15.46 18.02
CA SER A 93 -1.94 14.35 18.88
C SER A 93 -2.77 13.14 18.47
N PHE A 94 -2.11 12.15 17.86
CA PHE A 94 -2.62 10.80 17.68
C PHE A 94 -2.03 9.89 18.75
#